data_AF-A0A954MRF2-F1
#
_entry.id   AF-A0A954MRF2-F1
#
_cell.length_a   1.000
_cell.length_b   1.000
_cell.length_c   1.000
_cell.angle_alpha   90.00
_cell.angle_beta   90.00
_cell.angle_gamma   90.00
#
_symmetry.space_group_name_H-M   'P 1'
#
loop_
_entity.id
_entity.type
_entity.pdbx_description
1 polymer ?
#
loop_
_entity_poly.entity_id
_entity_poly.type
_entity_poly.pdbx_seq_one_letter_code
_entity_poly.pdbx_strand_id
1 'polypeptide(L)'
;EEVLHVALEHSKIFRDAGGVILRSPGNSRTHLDPAIQETDPRFGPQAALSAFDATFAASLFYENNDRALNNVFFGGGTRELVQKSGVFQAQINKRTPFGSEFTLRNTTEYDQNNAPGNQFTSAWDTNFEAEFRQSILRGAGTDFGRIAGTSQVPGVYNGILIARTNTDVALADFELGVRDFVSDVENAYWDLYFAY
;
A
#
# COMPACT_ATOMS: atom_id res chain seq x y z
N GLU A 1 42.69 11.83 -15.71
CA GLU A 1 41.98 10.65 -15.17
C GLU A 1 41.97 10.62 -13.64
N GLU A 2 43.10 10.81 -12.95
CA GLU A 2 43.16 10.77 -11.48
C GLU A 2 42.22 11.78 -10.78
N VAL A 3 42.10 13.00 -11.33
CA VAL A 3 41.21 14.05 -10.81
C VAL A 3 39.73 13.65 -10.83
N LEU A 4 39.29 12.92 -11.86
CA LEU A 4 37.92 12.43 -11.97
C LEU A 4 37.64 11.33 -10.94
N HIS A 5 38.62 10.44 -10.72
CA HIS A 5 38.51 9.37 -9.72
C HIS A 5 38.37 9.95 -8.30
N VAL A 6 39.24 10.90 -7.95
CA VAL A 6 39.21 11.60 -6.65
C VAL A 6 37.92 12.39 -6.48
N ALA A 7 37.43 13.05 -7.53
CA ALA A 7 36.19 13.80 -7.48
C ALA A 7 34.96 12.90 -7.22
N LEU A 8 34.86 11.76 -7.90
CA LEU A 8 33.75 10.81 -7.72
C LEU A 8 33.81 10.07 -6.38
N GLU A 9 35.00 9.72 -5.90
CA GLU A 9 35.17 9.00 -4.63
C GLU A 9 34.83 9.86 -3.40
N HIS A 10 35.09 11.17 -3.47
CA HIS A 10 34.86 12.10 -2.35
C HIS A 10 33.57 12.93 -2.47
N SER A 11 32.89 12.92 -3.62
CA SER A 11 31.65 13.67 -3.84
C SER A 11 30.41 12.86 -3.45
N LYS A 12 29.81 13.19 -2.29
CA LYS A 12 28.50 12.64 -1.87
C LYS A 12 27.31 13.42 -2.42
N ILE A 13 27.54 14.65 -2.86
CA ILE A 13 26.55 15.61 -3.35
C ILE A 13 27.12 16.18 -4.63
N PHE A 14 26.37 16.17 -5.74
CA PHE A 14 26.84 16.80 -6.97
C PHE A 14 26.97 18.29 -6.73
N ARG A 15 28.21 18.76 -6.71
CA ARG A 15 28.55 20.15 -6.42
C ARG A 15 28.80 20.89 -7.71
N ASP A 16 28.07 21.98 -7.93
CA ASP A 16 28.47 22.97 -8.93
C ASP A 16 29.70 23.72 -8.40
N ALA A 17 30.75 23.84 -9.23
CA ALA A 17 32.02 24.46 -8.89
C ALA A 17 31.87 25.93 -8.43
N GLY A 18 30.73 26.58 -8.75
CA GLY A 18 30.38 27.93 -8.32
C GLY A 18 29.88 28.10 -6.87
N GLY A 19 29.76 27.03 -6.07
CA GLY A 19 29.36 27.13 -4.65
C GLY A 19 27.89 27.49 -4.40
N VAL A 20 27.04 27.41 -5.43
CA VAL A 20 25.62 27.80 -5.43
C VAL A 20 24.74 26.93 -4.52
N ILE A 21 25.23 25.75 -4.14
CA ILE A 21 24.54 24.73 -3.34
C ILE A 21 24.07 25.26 -1.98
N LEU A 22 24.79 26.23 -1.41
CA LEU A 22 24.43 26.86 -0.12
C LEU A 22 23.14 27.70 -0.18
N ARG A 23 22.68 28.08 -1.38
CA ARG A 23 21.47 28.91 -1.55
C ARG A 23 20.19 28.10 -1.75
N SER A 24 20.29 26.83 -2.18
CA SER A 24 19.14 25.92 -2.30
C SER A 24 19.55 24.46 -2.04
N PRO A 25 19.79 24.08 -0.78
CA PRO A 25 20.21 22.73 -0.44
C PRO A 25 19.15 21.65 -0.76
N GLY A 26 17.87 22.04 -0.90
CA GLY A 26 16.80 21.12 -1.27
C GLY A 26 16.83 20.63 -2.73
N ASN A 27 17.60 21.31 -3.60
CA ASN A 27 17.74 20.93 -5.00
C ASN A 27 19.07 20.23 -5.30
N SER A 28 19.88 19.94 -4.28
CA SER A 28 21.18 19.30 -4.48
C SER A 28 20.97 17.82 -4.77
N ARG A 29 21.37 17.38 -5.97
CA ARG A 29 21.22 15.99 -6.38
C ARG A 29 22.19 15.09 -5.63
N THR A 30 21.73 13.91 -5.26
CA THR A 30 22.53 12.88 -4.60
C THR A 30 22.33 11.51 -5.23
N HIS A 31 23.26 10.60 -4.98
CA HIS A 31 23.11 9.19 -5.36
C HIS A 31 21.92 8.48 -4.69
N LEU A 32 21.33 9.08 -3.67
CA LEU A 32 20.17 8.54 -2.96
C LEU A 32 18.85 8.96 -3.60
N ASP A 33 18.83 9.95 -4.49
CA ASP A 33 17.58 10.48 -5.04
C ASP A 33 16.73 9.41 -5.75
N PRO A 34 17.31 8.50 -6.59
CA PRO A 34 16.53 7.40 -7.17
C PRO A 34 15.95 6.46 -6.12
N ALA A 35 16.73 6.14 -5.07
CA ALA A 35 16.30 5.26 -3.99
C ALA A 35 15.18 5.91 -3.14
N ILE A 36 15.24 7.23 -2.92
CA ILE A 36 14.20 7.99 -2.23
C ILE A 36 12.90 7.97 -3.04
N GLN A 37 12.99 8.16 -4.37
CA GLN A 37 11.81 8.11 -5.25
C GLN A 37 11.19 6.71 -5.31
N GLU A 38 12.01 5.66 -5.35
CA GLU A 38 11.54 4.27 -5.32
C GLU A 38 10.87 3.94 -3.99
N THR A 39 11.44 4.37 -2.87
CA THR A 39 10.92 4.09 -1.52
C THR A 39 9.80 5.04 -1.07
N ASP A 40 9.36 5.99 -1.89
CA ASP A 40 8.26 6.90 -1.52
C ASP A 40 6.98 6.08 -1.27
N PRO A 41 6.42 6.12 -0.04
CA PRO A 41 5.24 5.32 0.32
C PRO A 41 3.94 5.78 -0.36
N ARG A 42 3.94 6.91 -1.06
CA ARG A 42 2.76 7.48 -1.74
C ARG A 42 2.83 7.29 -3.25
N PHE A 43 4.01 7.45 -3.83
CA PHE A 43 4.21 7.50 -5.29
C PHE A 43 5.20 6.48 -5.82
N GLY A 44 5.90 5.75 -4.94
CA GLY A 44 6.86 4.74 -5.32
C GLY A 44 6.20 3.49 -5.95
N PRO A 45 6.96 2.69 -6.71
CA PRO A 45 6.45 1.46 -7.33
C PRO A 45 5.84 0.48 -6.32
N GLN A 46 6.46 0.36 -5.14
CA GLN A 46 6.03 -0.53 -4.06
C GLN A 46 4.68 -0.08 -3.48
N ALA A 47 4.46 1.23 -3.34
CA ALA A 47 3.18 1.79 -2.91
C ALA A 47 2.07 1.48 -3.94
N ALA A 48 2.37 1.64 -5.23
CA ALA A 48 1.44 1.34 -6.31
C ALA A 48 1.12 -0.16 -6.42
N LEU A 49 2.09 -1.03 -6.12
CA LEU A 49 1.88 -2.49 -6.07
C LEU A 49 1.08 -2.91 -4.84
N SER A 50 1.35 -2.33 -3.67
CA SER A 50 0.66 -2.64 -2.42
C SER A 50 -0.84 -2.36 -2.47
N ALA A 51 -1.24 -1.43 -3.32
CA ALA A 51 -2.64 -1.16 -3.60
C ALA A 51 -3.44 -2.39 -4.13
N PHE A 52 -2.75 -3.41 -4.66
CA PHE A 52 -3.34 -4.66 -5.16
C PHE A 52 -3.07 -5.87 -4.24
N ASP A 53 -2.48 -5.63 -3.08
CA ASP A 53 -2.25 -6.69 -2.09
C ASP A 53 -3.57 -7.17 -1.49
N ALA A 54 -3.55 -8.41 -1.01
CA ALA A 54 -4.68 -8.96 -0.29
C ALA A 54 -4.76 -8.32 1.10
N THR A 55 -5.96 -7.88 1.47
CA THR A 55 -6.28 -7.41 2.82
C THR A 55 -6.92 -8.54 3.60
N PHE A 56 -6.45 -8.76 4.82
CA PHE A 56 -7.02 -9.72 5.75
C PHE A 56 -7.63 -8.96 6.93
N ALA A 57 -8.89 -9.25 7.23
CA ALA A 57 -9.60 -8.69 8.37
C ALA A 57 -10.23 -9.83 9.18
N ALA A 58 -10.13 -9.74 10.50
CA ALA A 58 -10.80 -10.68 11.40
C ALA A 58 -11.41 -9.91 12.58
N SER A 59 -12.57 -10.36 13.03
CA SER A 59 -13.28 -9.80 14.18
C SER A 59 -13.92 -10.92 14.99
N LEU A 60 -13.97 -10.73 16.29
CA LEU A 60 -14.64 -11.62 17.24
C LEU A 60 -15.47 -10.75 18.18
N PHE A 61 -16.78 -10.98 18.17
CA PHE A 61 -17.70 -10.43 19.14
C PHE A 61 -18.15 -11.55 20.06
N TYR A 62 -18.17 -11.29 21.36
CA TYR A 62 -18.63 -12.24 22.35
C TYR A 62 -19.50 -11.53 23.36
N GLU A 63 -20.68 -12.09 23.60
CA GLU A 63 -21.71 -11.50 24.44
C GLU A 63 -22.24 -12.55 25.41
N ASN A 64 -22.37 -12.16 26.68
CA ASN A 64 -23.14 -12.91 27.66
C ASN A 64 -24.38 -12.09 28.00
N ASN A 65 -25.53 -12.64 27.67
CA ASN A 65 -26.82 -11.99 27.75
C ASN A 65 -27.72 -12.76 28.72
N ASP A 66 -27.89 -12.21 29.91
CA ASP A 66 -28.73 -12.74 30.97
C ASP A 66 -29.93 -11.80 31.14
N ARG A 67 -31.13 -12.30 30.84
CA ARG A 67 -32.36 -11.48 30.82
C ARG A 67 -33.55 -12.21 31.39
N ALA A 68 -34.19 -11.57 32.37
CA ALA A 68 -35.54 -11.87 32.78
C ALA A 68 -36.54 -11.38 31.71
N LEU A 69 -37.30 -12.31 31.13
CA LEU A 69 -38.28 -12.02 30.09
C LEU A 69 -39.70 -12.07 30.68
N ASN A 70 -40.47 -10.99 30.48
CA ASN A 70 -41.87 -10.92 30.90
C ASN A 70 -42.83 -11.75 30.02
N ASN A 71 -42.31 -12.44 29.00
CA ASN A 71 -43.09 -13.33 28.15
C ASN A 71 -42.28 -14.60 27.83
N VAL A 72 -42.79 -15.76 28.29
CA VAL A 72 -42.13 -17.06 28.15
C VAL A 72 -42.03 -17.55 26.71
N PHE A 73 -42.90 -17.07 25.82
CA PHE A 73 -42.88 -17.42 24.40
C PHE A 73 -41.70 -16.76 23.67
N PHE A 74 -41.40 -15.49 23.99
CA PHE A 74 -40.24 -14.78 23.45
C PHE A 74 -38.91 -15.31 24.01
N GLY A 75 -38.93 -15.96 25.18
CA GLY A 75 -37.77 -16.65 25.77
C GLY A 75 -37.58 -18.08 25.29
N GLY A 76 -38.28 -18.49 24.22
CA GLY A 76 -38.18 -19.84 23.68
C GLY A 76 -38.67 -20.94 24.62
N GLY A 77 -39.42 -20.60 25.68
CA GLY A 77 -39.90 -21.51 26.73
C GLY A 77 -39.27 -21.28 28.12
N THR A 78 -38.30 -20.38 28.27
CA THR A 78 -37.77 -19.95 29.58
C THR A 78 -38.25 -18.54 29.98
N ARG A 79 -38.29 -18.27 31.28
CA ARG A 79 -38.56 -16.92 31.84
C ARG A 79 -37.28 -16.14 32.14
N GLU A 80 -36.17 -16.85 32.27
CA GLU A 80 -34.83 -16.29 32.41
C GLU A 80 -34.01 -16.83 31.25
N LEU A 81 -33.71 -15.99 30.27
CA LEU A 81 -32.87 -16.35 29.14
C LEU A 81 -31.42 -16.12 29.54
N VAL A 82 -30.64 -17.20 29.53
CA VAL A 82 -29.18 -17.16 29.68
C VAL A 82 -28.60 -17.55 28.32
N GLN A 83 -27.93 -16.60 27.68
CA GLN A 83 -27.38 -16.76 26.35
C GLN A 83 -25.91 -16.34 26.30
N LYS A 84 -25.08 -17.15 25.68
CA LYS A 84 -23.72 -16.81 25.28
C LYS A 84 -23.66 -16.85 23.77
N SER A 85 -23.50 -15.68 23.17
CA SER A 85 -23.38 -15.56 21.72
C SER A 85 -21.95 -15.15 21.36
N GLY A 86 -21.43 -15.72 20.28
CA GLY A 86 -20.15 -15.34 19.71
C GLY A 86 -20.27 -15.23 18.21
N VAL A 87 -19.74 -14.17 17.61
CA VAL A 87 -19.64 -14.03 16.15
C VAL A 87 -18.19 -13.83 15.80
N PHE A 88 -17.62 -14.81 15.11
CA PHE A 88 -16.29 -14.73 14.53
C PHE A 88 -16.43 -14.52 13.02
N GLN A 89 -15.82 -13.46 12.50
CA GLN A 89 -15.79 -13.19 11.07
C GLN A 89 -14.35 -12.99 10.62
N ALA A 90 -13.93 -13.74 9.60
CA ALA A 90 -12.66 -13.57 8.92
C ALA A 90 -12.90 -13.33 7.43
N GLN A 91 -12.16 -12.40 6.84
CA GLN A 91 -12.29 -12.01 5.45
C GLN A 91 -10.92 -11.79 4.82
N ILE A 92 -10.74 -12.31 3.61
CA ILE A 92 -9.64 -11.96 2.72
C ILE A 92 -10.25 -11.27 1.51
N ASN A 93 -9.82 -10.06 1.20
CA ASN A 93 -10.21 -9.34 0.00
C ASN A 93 -8.99 -8.99 -0.85
N LYS A 94 -9.05 -9.25 -2.16
CA LYS A 94 -7.98 -8.97 -3.11
C LYS A 94 -8.51 -8.28 -4.35
N ARG A 95 -8.00 -7.09 -4.63
CA ARG A 95 -8.25 -6.37 -5.88
C ARG A 95 -7.14 -6.66 -6.89
N THR A 96 -7.53 -6.96 -8.11
CA THR A 96 -6.59 -7.21 -9.22
C THR A 96 -6.41 -5.98 -10.10
N PRO A 97 -5.25 -5.81 -10.77
CA PRO A 97 -5.05 -4.75 -11.76
C PRO A 97 -6.00 -4.82 -12.96
N PHE A 98 -6.67 -5.95 -13.17
CA PHE A 98 -7.65 -6.15 -14.24
C PHE A 98 -9.03 -5.53 -13.93
N GLY A 99 -9.23 -5.02 -12.71
CA GLY A 99 -10.50 -4.47 -12.25
C GLY A 99 -11.43 -5.50 -11.61
N SER A 100 -10.96 -6.72 -11.37
CA SER A 100 -11.69 -7.75 -10.62
C SER A 100 -11.36 -7.71 -9.13
N GLU A 101 -12.34 -8.01 -8.30
CA GLU A 101 -12.25 -8.11 -6.84
C GLU A 101 -12.66 -9.52 -6.40
N PHE A 102 -11.82 -10.15 -5.58
CA PHE A 102 -12.05 -11.47 -5.02
C PHE A 102 -12.18 -11.35 -3.52
N THR A 103 -13.30 -11.79 -2.97
CA THR A 103 -13.50 -11.84 -1.52
C THR A 103 -13.76 -13.28 -1.09
N LEU A 104 -13.07 -13.72 -0.05
CA LEU A 104 -13.37 -14.95 0.66
C LEU A 104 -13.71 -14.58 2.10
N ARG A 105 -14.87 -15.01 2.58
CA ARG A 105 -15.37 -14.72 3.93
C ARG A 105 -15.72 -16.01 4.64
N ASN A 106 -15.32 -16.10 5.91
CA ASN A 106 -15.74 -17.13 6.84
C ASN A 106 -16.47 -16.43 8.00
N THR A 107 -17.69 -16.85 8.28
CA THR A 107 -18.48 -16.35 9.41
C THR A 107 -18.89 -17.54 10.25
N THR A 108 -18.40 -17.59 11.49
CA THR A 108 -18.77 -18.60 12.49
C THR A 108 -19.61 -17.94 13.56
N GLU A 109 -20.86 -18.37 13.67
CA GLU A 109 -21.80 -17.93 14.68
C GLU A 109 -21.91 -19.02 15.75
N TYR A 110 -21.61 -18.66 16.97
CA TYR A 110 -21.74 -19.50 18.15
C TYR A 110 -22.94 -19.02 18.96
N ASP A 111 -23.83 -19.93 19.30
CA ASP A 111 -24.94 -19.65 20.19
C ASP A 111 -25.11 -20.77 21.20
N GLN A 112 -25.04 -20.40 22.48
CA GLN A 112 -25.36 -21.27 23.59
C GLN A 112 -26.48 -20.63 24.39
N ASN A 113 -27.65 -21.28 24.45
CA ASN A 113 -28.80 -20.75 25.19
C ASN A 113 -29.58 -21.86 25.90
N ASN A 114 -30.38 -21.46 26.88
CA ASN A 114 -31.15 -22.37 27.74
C ASN A 114 -32.60 -22.61 27.26
N ALA A 115 -32.94 -22.26 26.00
CA ALA A 115 -34.29 -22.45 25.48
C ALA A 115 -34.67 -23.94 25.45
N PRO A 116 -35.83 -24.36 26.00
CA PRO A 116 -36.21 -25.78 26.08
C PRO A 116 -36.52 -26.42 24.72
N GLY A 117 -36.71 -25.60 23.67
CA GLY A 117 -36.89 -26.07 22.30
C GLY A 117 -35.59 -26.54 21.62
N ASN A 118 -34.43 -26.27 22.20
CA ASN A 118 -33.15 -26.69 21.63
C ASN A 118 -32.85 -28.16 21.95
N GLN A 119 -32.41 -28.91 20.94
CA GLN A 119 -31.90 -30.28 21.15
C GLN A 119 -30.55 -30.28 21.89
N PHE A 120 -29.70 -29.29 21.61
CA PHE A 120 -28.42 -29.07 22.27
C PHE A 120 -28.34 -27.66 22.78
N THR A 121 -27.81 -27.47 23.99
CA THR A 121 -27.71 -26.14 24.60
C THR A 121 -26.67 -25.24 23.94
N SER A 122 -25.76 -25.80 23.15
CA SER A 122 -24.69 -25.10 22.43
C SER A 122 -24.67 -25.55 20.96
N ALA A 123 -24.60 -24.60 20.05
CA ALA A 123 -24.47 -24.84 18.62
C ALA A 123 -23.48 -23.85 18.00
N TRP A 124 -22.89 -24.24 16.87
CA TRP A 124 -22.14 -23.34 16.00
C TRP A 124 -22.66 -23.50 14.57
N ASP A 125 -22.79 -22.39 13.87
CA ASP A 125 -22.98 -22.31 12.43
C ASP A 125 -21.71 -21.74 11.81
N THR A 126 -21.30 -22.24 10.65
CA THR A 126 -20.10 -21.76 9.96
C THR A 126 -20.36 -21.69 8.48
N ASN A 127 -20.32 -20.46 7.98
CA ASN A 127 -20.61 -20.12 6.60
C ASN A 127 -19.35 -19.66 5.88
N PHE A 128 -19.05 -20.33 4.78
CA PHE A 128 -17.99 -19.93 3.85
C PHE A 128 -18.60 -19.31 2.62
N GLU A 129 -18.18 -18.10 2.30
CA GLU A 129 -18.66 -17.33 1.17
C GLU A 129 -17.50 -16.90 0.30
N ALA A 130 -17.62 -17.16 -1.01
CA ALA A 130 -16.68 -16.70 -2.01
C ALA A 130 -17.41 -15.76 -2.98
N GLU A 131 -16.85 -14.58 -3.18
CA GLU A 131 -17.40 -13.56 -4.06
C GLU A 131 -16.36 -13.19 -5.12
N PHE A 132 -16.82 -13.10 -6.36
CA PHE A 132 -16.05 -12.62 -7.49
C PHE A 132 -16.81 -11.50 -8.19
N ARG A 133 -16.24 -10.30 -8.20
CA ARG A 133 -16.76 -9.14 -8.95
C ARG A 133 -15.80 -8.76 -10.05
N GLN A 134 -16.33 -8.49 -11.24
CA GLN A 134 -15.54 -8.01 -12.37
C GLN A 134 -16.27 -6.87 -13.07
N SER A 135 -15.58 -5.75 -13.28
CA SER A 135 -16.08 -4.71 -14.18
C SER A 135 -15.97 -5.16 -15.64
N ILE A 136 -17.03 -4.95 -16.42
CA ILE A 136 -17.11 -5.34 -17.83
C ILE A 136 -16.91 -4.16 -18.81
N LEU A 137 -17.00 -2.92 -18.33
CA LEU A 137 -16.90 -1.72 -19.14
C LEU A 137 -15.76 -0.83 -18.62
N ARG A 138 -16.06 0.33 -18.04
CA ARG A 138 -15.03 1.20 -17.47
C ARG A 138 -14.34 0.51 -16.30
N GLY A 139 -13.00 0.45 -16.36
CA GLY A 139 -12.18 -0.23 -15.37
C GLY A 139 -11.93 -1.71 -15.64
N ALA A 140 -12.40 -2.25 -16.78
CA ALA A 140 -11.98 -3.55 -17.29
C ALA A 140 -10.61 -3.44 -17.97
N GLY A 141 -9.78 -4.47 -17.82
CA GLY A 141 -8.46 -4.54 -18.45
C GLY A 141 -7.32 -4.14 -17.52
N THR A 142 -6.12 -4.65 -17.80
CA THR A 142 -4.95 -4.41 -16.95
C THR A 142 -4.43 -2.99 -17.04
N ASP A 143 -4.65 -2.33 -18.17
CA ASP A 143 -3.99 -1.06 -18.46
C ASP A 143 -4.57 0.07 -17.63
N PHE A 144 -5.89 0.11 -17.47
CA PHE A 144 -6.53 1.12 -16.62
C PHE A 144 -6.08 0.99 -15.16
N GLY A 145 -6.11 -0.22 -14.58
CA GLY A 145 -5.67 -0.44 -13.20
C GLY A 145 -4.18 -0.15 -13.01
N ARG A 146 -3.34 -0.46 -14.01
CA ARG A 146 -1.90 -0.19 -13.96
C ARG A 146 -1.52 1.28 -14.18
N ILE A 147 -2.35 2.07 -14.86
CA ILE A 147 -2.09 3.50 -15.12
C ILE A 147 -2.75 4.37 -14.05
N ALA A 148 -4.05 4.21 -13.81
CA ALA A 148 -4.79 5.03 -12.86
C ALA A 148 -4.57 4.61 -11.40
N GLY A 149 -4.22 3.34 -11.16
CA GLY A 149 -4.10 2.78 -9.82
C GLY A 149 -5.46 2.51 -9.17
N THR A 150 -5.46 2.43 -7.84
CA THR A 150 -6.69 2.21 -7.04
C THR A 150 -7.38 3.50 -6.61
N SER A 151 -6.72 4.65 -6.82
CA SER A 151 -7.23 5.98 -6.49
C SER A 151 -8.55 6.25 -7.23
N GLN A 152 -9.54 6.73 -6.49
CA GLN A 152 -10.82 7.17 -7.05
C GLN A 152 -10.90 8.69 -7.17
N VAL A 153 -9.83 9.41 -6.80
CA VAL A 153 -9.76 10.88 -6.89
C VAL A 153 -9.32 11.26 -8.30
N PRO A 154 -10.16 11.96 -9.09
CA PRO A 154 -9.76 12.45 -10.40
C PRO A 154 -8.52 13.35 -10.32
N GLY A 155 -7.54 13.11 -11.18
CA GLY A 155 -6.30 13.89 -11.24
C GLY A 155 -5.16 13.38 -10.35
N VAL A 156 -5.41 12.39 -9.47
CA VAL A 156 -4.36 11.74 -8.67
C VAL A 156 -4.22 10.29 -9.14
N TYR A 157 -3.31 10.07 -10.08
CA TYR A 157 -3.04 8.76 -10.68
C TYR A 157 -1.72 8.20 -10.14
N ASN A 158 -1.81 7.15 -9.33
CA ASN A 158 -0.67 6.46 -8.75
C ASN A 158 -0.66 4.98 -9.21
N GLY A 159 -0.83 4.77 -10.51
CA GLY A 159 -0.69 3.44 -11.08
C GLY A 159 0.76 2.97 -11.11
N ILE A 160 0.94 1.66 -11.19
CA ILE A 160 2.24 0.98 -11.26
C ILE A 160 3.10 1.53 -12.42
N LEU A 161 2.50 1.82 -13.58
CA LEU A 161 3.25 2.33 -14.72
C LEU A 161 3.75 3.76 -14.48
N ILE A 162 2.93 4.63 -13.91
CA ILE A 162 3.32 6.00 -13.58
C ILE A 162 4.43 5.99 -12.53
N ALA A 163 4.28 5.18 -11.48
CA ALA A 163 5.28 5.04 -10.43
C ALA A 163 6.63 4.58 -10.99
N ARG A 164 6.65 3.59 -11.89
CA ARG A 164 7.88 3.14 -12.57
C ARG A 164 8.49 4.21 -13.46
N THR A 165 7.69 4.89 -14.27
CA THR A 165 8.17 5.99 -15.11
C THR A 165 8.78 7.11 -14.28
N ASN A 166 8.23 7.43 -13.10
CA ASN A 166 8.82 8.42 -12.21
C ASN A 166 10.19 7.95 -11.66
N THR A 167 10.36 6.66 -11.36
CA THR A 167 11.66 6.10 -10.98
C THR A 167 12.67 6.18 -12.14
N ASP A 168 12.23 5.89 -13.37
CA ASP A 168 13.08 5.98 -14.57
C ASP A 168 13.51 7.44 -14.84
N VAL A 169 12.60 8.39 -14.66
CA VAL A 169 12.90 9.84 -14.75
C VAL A 169 13.93 10.24 -13.69
N ALA A 170 13.76 9.80 -12.44
CA ALA A 170 14.71 10.09 -11.37
C ALA A 170 16.11 9.49 -11.65
N LEU A 171 16.17 8.30 -12.27
CA LEU A 171 17.44 7.72 -12.70
C LEU A 171 18.09 8.53 -13.84
N ALA A 172 17.31 8.93 -14.85
CA ALA A 172 17.82 9.77 -15.93
C ALA A 172 18.32 11.14 -15.44
N ASP A 173 17.61 11.75 -14.48
CA ASP A 173 18.03 12.99 -13.83
C ASP A 173 19.33 12.82 -13.03
N PHE A 174 19.52 11.68 -12.37
CA PHE A 174 20.77 11.33 -11.71
C PHE A 174 21.91 11.21 -12.72
N GLU A 175 21.72 10.48 -13.82
CA GLU A 175 22.72 10.30 -14.88
C GLU A 175 23.13 11.64 -15.53
N LEU A 176 22.16 12.53 -15.78
CA LEU A 176 22.44 13.90 -16.23
C LEU A 176 23.27 14.67 -15.22
N GLY A 177 22.95 14.54 -13.92
CA GLY A 177 23.71 15.19 -12.85
C GLY A 177 25.16 14.70 -12.77
N VAL A 178 25.40 13.40 -12.96
CA VAL A 178 26.76 12.82 -13.04
C VAL A 178 27.51 13.37 -14.25
N ARG A 179 26.87 13.42 -15.43
CA ARG A 179 27.49 13.94 -16.65
C ARG A 179 27.92 15.40 -16.50
N ASP A 180 27.03 16.24 -15.99
CA ASP A 180 27.30 17.67 -15.82
C ASP A 180 28.41 17.88 -14.76
N PHE A 181 28.38 17.12 -13.66
CA PHE A 181 29.46 17.14 -12.66
C PHE A 181 30.83 16.75 -13.22
N VAL A 182 30.89 15.72 -14.06
CA VAL A 182 32.14 15.32 -14.75
C VAL A 182 32.62 16.46 -15.66
N SER A 183 31.73 17.08 -16.43
CA SER A 183 32.07 18.21 -17.30
C SER A 183 32.61 19.41 -16.52
N ASP A 184 32.02 19.74 -15.36
CA ASP A 184 32.47 20.86 -14.53
C ASP A 184 33.85 20.60 -13.91
N VAL A 185 34.12 19.37 -13.48
CA VAL A 185 35.44 18.97 -12.95
C VAL A 185 36.51 19.05 -14.05
N GLU A 186 36.20 18.62 -15.27
CA GLU A 186 37.12 18.72 -16.40
C GLU A 186 37.42 20.17 -16.77
N ASN A 187 36.40 21.02 -16.85
CA ASN A 187 36.57 22.45 -17.13
C ASN A 187 37.42 23.12 -16.05
N ALA A 188 37.14 22.87 -14.77
CA ALA A 188 37.92 23.43 -13.66
C ALA A 188 39.39 22.96 -13.68
N TYR A 189 39.64 21.70 -14.07
CA TYR A 189 41.00 21.20 -14.26
C TYR A 189 41.73 21.94 -15.38
N TRP A 190 41.08 22.13 -16.53
CA TRP A 190 41.67 22.86 -17.66
C TRP A 190 41.91 24.34 -17.31
N ASP A 191 40.97 25.00 -16.66
CA ASP A 191 41.13 26.39 -16.20
C ASP A 191 42.33 26.53 -15.25
N LEU A 192 42.49 25.60 -14.30
CA LEU A 192 43.63 25.58 -13.39
C LEU A 192 44.94 25.33 -14.14
N TYR A 193 44.94 24.42 -15.12
CA TYR A 193 46.12 24.12 -15.93
C TYR A 193 46.55 25.32 -16.78
N PHE A 194 45.62 26.08 -17.36
CA PHE A 194 45.92 27.26 -18.18
C PHE A 194 46.23 28.53 -17.35
N ALA A 195 45.83 28.56 -16.07
CA ALA A 195 46.17 29.65 -15.16
C ALA A 195 47.62 29.57 -14.62
N TYR A 196 48.30 28.45 -14.84
CA TYR A 196 49.68 28.19 -14.43
C TYR A 196 50.67 28.36 -15.59
#